data_AF-A0A100HND1-F1
#
_entry.id   AF-A0A100HND1-F1
#
_cell.length_a   1.000
_cell.length_b   1.000
_cell.length_c   1.000
_cell.angle_alpha   90.00
_cell.angle_beta   90.00
_cell.angle_gamma   90.00
#
_symmetry.space_group_name_H-M   'P 1'
#
loop_
_entity.id
_entity.type
_entity.pdbx_description
1 polymer ?
#
loop_
_entity_poly.entity_id
_entity_poly.type
_entity_poly.pdbx_seq_one_letter_code
_entity_poly.pdbx_strand_id
1 'polypeptide(L)'
;MNVLNIPVDAALLAAWRGWLAPARQPFYLTAAEAEALGLDTVPRAGLTLTPEERDTITEWNIAPGADRVAWLTLADVDALPPASRRALLRAQVRHGRGNVPLGRAFPELGLPPGRFLWRPETDSG
;
A
#
# COMPACT_ATOMS: atom_id res chain seq x y z
N MET A 1 -3.87 10.73 25.57
CA MET A 1 -2.88 11.05 24.52
C MET A 1 -3.34 12.33 23.83
N ASN A 2 -2.42 13.19 23.38
CA ASN A 2 -2.77 14.38 22.61
C ASN A 2 -2.37 14.20 21.14
N VAL A 3 -3.31 14.42 20.21
CA VAL A 3 -3.04 14.52 18.78
C VAL A 3 -3.34 15.96 18.37
N LEU A 4 -2.34 16.69 17.86
CA LEU A 4 -2.48 18.12 17.54
C LEU A 4 -3.05 18.95 18.72
N ASN A 5 -2.59 18.67 19.94
CA ASN A 5 -3.06 19.27 21.20
C ASN A 5 -4.52 18.97 21.58
N ILE A 6 -5.18 18.04 20.89
CA ILE A 6 -6.54 17.60 21.22
C ILE A 6 -6.44 16.30 22.03
N PRO A 7 -7.08 16.19 23.21
CA PRO A 7 -7.12 14.94 23.96
C PRO A 7 -7.97 13.91 23.20
N VAL A 8 -7.37 12.76 22.91
CA VAL A 8 -8.02 11.65 22.21
C VAL A 8 -7.87 10.39 23.05
N ASP A 9 -8.96 9.64 23.23
CA ASP A 9 -8.93 8.35 23.90
C ASP A 9 -8.28 7.28 23.01
N ALA A 10 -7.83 6.18 23.63
CA ALA A 10 -7.10 5.13 22.92
C ALA A 10 -7.97 4.37 21.88
N ALA A 11 -9.28 4.25 22.12
CA ALA A 11 -10.20 3.56 21.22
C ALA A 11 -10.46 4.39 19.95
N LEU A 12 -10.64 5.70 20.09
CA LEU A 12 -10.80 6.62 18.96
C LEU A 12 -9.54 6.68 18.11
N LEU A 13 -8.36 6.68 18.74
CA LEU A 13 -7.10 6.57 18.02
C LEU A 13 -6.98 5.24 17.26
N ALA A 14 -7.36 4.13 17.88
CA ALA A 14 -7.34 2.82 17.24
C ALA A 14 -8.28 2.78 16.02
N ALA A 15 -9.46 3.39 16.12
CA ALA A 15 -10.41 3.54 15.02
C ALA A 15 -9.80 4.38 13.88
N TRP A 16 -9.20 5.54 14.18
CA TRP A 16 -8.52 6.37 13.19
C TRP A 16 -7.39 5.63 12.47
N ARG A 17 -6.59 4.83 13.19
CA ARG A 17 -5.57 3.97 12.58
C ARG A 17 -6.19 2.94 11.63
N GLY A 18 -7.29 2.30 12.05
CA GLY A 18 -8.00 1.34 11.20
C GLY A 18 -8.55 1.97 9.91
N TRP A 19 -9.01 3.22 9.99
CA TRP A 19 -9.52 3.96 8.83
C TRP A 19 -8.40 4.44 7.89
N LEU A 20 -7.29 4.92 8.44
CA LEU A 20 -6.21 5.53 7.64
C LEU A 20 -5.16 4.53 7.15
N ALA A 21 -5.13 3.31 7.71
CA ALA A 21 -4.21 2.26 7.33
C ALA A 21 -4.91 0.89 7.35
N PRO A 22 -5.77 0.60 6.35
CA PRO A 22 -6.45 -0.67 6.28
C PRO A 22 -5.45 -1.84 6.26
N ALA A 23 -5.80 -2.92 6.96
CA ALA A 23 -4.93 -4.08 7.15
C ALA A 23 -4.50 -4.74 5.84
N ARG A 24 -5.38 -4.70 4.83
CA ARG A 24 -5.10 -5.13 3.45
C ARG A 24 -5.07 -3.91 2.55
N GLN A 25 -4.10 -3.87 1.66
CA GLN A 25 -3.94 -2.80 0.69
C GLN A 25 -3.91 -3.34 -0.74
N PRO A 26 -4.39 -2.57 -1.71
CA PRO A 26 -4.35 -2.96 -3.10
C PRO A 26 -2.96 -2.72 -3.69
N PHE A 27 -2.46 -3.70 -4.43
CA PHE A 27 -1.28 -3.61 -5.27
C PHE A 27 -1.69 -3.79 -6.73
N TYR A 28 -1.39 -2.78 -7.54
CA TYR A 28 -1.82 -2.71 -8.94
C TYR A 28 -0.74 -3.31 -9.84
N LEU A 29 -1.15 -4.21 -10.71
CA LEU A 29 -0.28 -5.02 -11.56
C LEU A 29 -0.93 -5.20 -12.93
N THR A 30 -0.11 -5.50 -13.94
CA THR A 30 -0.58 -6.16 -15.16
C THR A 30 -0.81 -7.65 -14.89
N ALA A 31 -1.58 -8.33 -15.75
CA ALA A 31 -1.71 -9.79 -15.70
C ALA A 31 -0.35 -10.53 -15.73
N ALA A 32 0.57 -10.09 -16.58
CA ALA A 32 1.90 -10.70 -16.70
C ALA A 32 2.76 -10.51 -15.43
N GLU A 33 2.66 -9.34 -14.78
CA GLU A 33 3.35 -9.11 -13.51
C GLU A 33 2.77 -9.95 -12.37
N ALA A 34 1.44 -10.12 -12.33
CA ALA A 34 0.79 -10.97 -11.34
C ALA A 34 1.21 -12.44 -11.50
N GLU A 35 1.25 -12.94 -12.73
CA GLU A 35 1.72 -14.30 -13.05
C GLU A 35 3.19 -14.48 -12.65
N ALA A 36 4.07 -13.55 -13.04
CA ALA A 36 5.50 -13.61 -12.72
C ALA A 36 5.77 -13.57 -11.20
N LEU A 37 4.90 -12.90 -10.44
CA LEU A 37 5.00 -12.83 -8.98
C LEU A 37 4.26 -13.97 -8.27
N GLY A 38 3.49 -14.79 -8.99
CA GLY A 38 2.65 -15.84 -8.41
C GLY A 38 1.59 -15.29 -7.45
N LEU A 39 1.03 -14.11 -7.75
CA LEU A 39 0.05 -13.43 -6.89
C LEU A 39 -1.37 -13.65 -7.38
N ASP A 40 -2.25 -14.04 -6.47
CA ASP A 40 -3.69 -14.03 -6.72
C ASP A 40 -4.19 -12.59 -6.89
N THR A 41 -4.95 -12.36 -7.95
CA THR A 41 -5.46 -11.03 -8.29
C THR A 41 -6.92 -11.06 -8.74
N VAL A 42 -7.58 -9.93 -8.58
CA VAL A 42 -8.91 -9.67 -9.16
C VAL A 42 -8.80 -8.60 -10.25
N PRO A 43 -9.72 -8.59 -11.24
CA PRO A 43 -9.79 -7.50 -12.21
C PRO A 43 -10.08 -6.16 -11.53
N ARG A 44 -9.31 -5.12 -11.85
CA ARG A 44 -9.51 -3.76 -11.34
C ARG A 44 -10.85 -3.18 -11.77
N ALA A 45 -11.34 -3.51 -12.96
CA ALA A 45 -12.62 -3.01 -13.47
C ALA A 45 -13.82 -3.37 -12.58
N GLY A 46 -13.72 -4.44 -11.79
CA GLY A 46 -14.74 -4.82 -10.81
C GLY A 46 -14.61 -4.14 -9.45
N LEU A 47 -13.58 -3.30 -9.26
CA LEU A 47 -13.34 -2.62 -8.00
C LEU A 47 -14.24 -1.39 -7.89
N THR A 48 -15.17 -1.43 -6.93
CA THR A 48 -15.99 -0.27 -6.58
C THR A 48 -15.51 0.26 -5.24
N LEU A 49 -14.90 1.44 -5.25
CA LEU A 49 -14.45 2.14 -4.05
C LEU A 49 -15.27 3.41 -3.86
N THR A 50 -15.60 3.74 -2.61
CA THR A 50 -16.10 5.07 -2.28
C THR A 50 -15.00 6.12 -2.49
N PRO A 51 -15.36 7.41 -2.60
CA PRO A 51 -14.37 8.49 -2.67
C PRO A 51 -13.36 8.45 -1.51
N GLU A 52 -13.83 8.20 -0.29
CA GLU A 52 -13.01 8.14 0.93
C GLU A 52 -12.05 6.94 0.90
N GLU A 53 -12.51 5.79 0.41
CA GLU A 53 -11.66 4.62 0.22
C GLU A 53 -10.57 4.92 -0.82
N ARG A 54 -10.94 5.54 -1.94
CA ARG A 54 -10.01 5.95 -3.00
C ARG A 54 -8.92 6.89 -2.47
N ASP A 55 -9.28 7.84 -1.60
CA ASP A 55 -8.36 8.75 -0.91
C ASP A 55 -7.42 7.98 0.00
N THR A 56 -7.97 7.11 0.82
CA THR A 56 -7.24 6.28 1.78
C THR A 56 -6.19 5.40 1.08
N ILE A 57 -6.54 4.79 -0.05
CA ILE A 57 -5.62 3.90 -0.79
C ILE A 57 -4.80 4.60 -1.88
N THR A 58 -5.01 5.90 -2.10
CA THR A 58 -4.34 6.74 -3.11
C THR A 58 -4.49 6.29 -4.56
N GLU A 59 -5.70 5.86 -4.96
CA GLU A 59 -5.97 5.40 -6.33
C GLU A 59 -6.29 6.57 -7.29
N TRP A 60 -5.30 7.43 -7.53
CA TRP A 60 -5.45 8.63 -8.36
C TRP A 60 -4.67 8.57 -9.68
N ASN A 61 -3.51 7.92 -9.67
CA ASN A 61 -2.54 7.93 -10.78
C ASN A 61 -2.22 6.52 -11.31
N ILE A 62 -3.13 5.56 -11.10
CA ILE A 62 -2.87 4.18 -11.51
C ILE A 62 -2.99 4.03 -13.03
N ALA A 63 -1.87 3.66 -13.67
CA ALA A 63 -1.80 3.44 -15.10
C ALA A 63 -2.92 2.49 -15.61
N PRO A 64 -3.57 2.77 -16.75
CA PRO A 64 -4.67 1.94 -17.26
C PRO A 64 -4.29 0.47 -17.49
N GLY A 65 -3.03 0.20 -17.83
CA GLY A 65 -2.52 -1.16 -18.04
C GLY A 65 -2.37 -1.99 -16.76
N ALA A 66 -2.40 -1.37 -15.58
CA ALA A 66 -2.41 -2.08 -14.30
C ALA A 66 -3.85 -2.51 -13.96
N ASP A 67 -4.33 -3.50 -14.70
CA ASP A 67 -5.71 -3.99 -14.71
C ASP A 67 -5.99 -5.06 -13.65
N ARG A 68 -4.98 -5.45 -12.86
CA ARG A 68 -5.08 -6.45 -11.79
C ARG A 68 -4.77 -5.86 -10.44
N VAL A 69 -5.51 -6.33 -9.43
CA VAL A 69 -5.36 -5.90 -8.03
C VAL A 69 -5.07 -7.12 -7.16
N ALA A 70 -3.92 -7.13 -6.49
CA ALA A 70 -3.63 -8.04 -5.39
C ALA A 70 -3.94 -7.35 -4.06
N TRP A 71 -4.74 -7.99 -3.21
CA TRP A 71 -5.08 -7.46 -1.87
C TRP A 71 -4.19 -8.09 -0.81
N LEU A 72 -3.12 -7.39 -0.42
CA LEU A 72 -2.08 -7.92 0.46
C LEU A 72 -2.04 -7.18 1.80
N THR A 73 -1.84 -7.91 2.88
CA THR A 73 -1.40 -7.36 4.16
C THR A 73 0.11 -7.06 4.13
N LEU A 74 0.61 -6.35 5.15
CA LEU A 74 2.06 -6.19 5.32
C LEU A 74 2.76 -7.54 5.57
N ALA A 75 2.11 -8.45 6.30
CA ALA A 75 2.64 -9.79 6.52
C ALA A 75 2.78 -10.57 5.22
N ASP A 76 1.80 -10.47 4.30
CA ASP A 76 1.88 -11.12 2.98
C ASP A 76 3.05 -10.56 2.16
N VAL A 77 3.23 -9.24 2.16
CA VAL A 77 4.36 -8.59 1.48
C VAL A 77 5.69 -9.01 2.11
N ASP A 78 5.73 -9.13 3.43
CA ASP A 78 6.94 -9.54 4.17
C ASP A 78 7.25 -11.04 4.05
N ALA A 79 6.28 -11.86 3.70
CA ALA A 79 6.46 -13.27 3.36
C ALA A 79 7.00 -13.48 1.93
N LEU A 80 6.88 -12.48 1.04
CA LEU A 80 7.40 -12.59 -0.33
C LEU A 80 8.92 -12.73 -0.35
N PRO A 81 9.47 -13.56 -1.27
CA PRO A 81 10.90 -13.59 -1.54
C PRO A 81 11.45 -12.18 -1.79
N PRO A 82 12.68 -11.85 -1.34
CA PRO A 82 13.21 -10.49 -1.45
C PRO A 82 13.19 -9.93 -2.88
N ALA A 83 13.42 -10.78 -3.89
CA ALA A 83 13.34 -10.39 -5.29
C ALA A 83 11.91 -10.03 -5.72
N SER A 84 10.93 -10.87 -5.37
CA SER A 84 9.51 -10.64 -5.65
C SER A 84 8.98 -9.39 -4.96
N ARG A 85 9.40 -9.15 -3.71
CA ARG A 85 9.06 -7.93 -2.97
C ARG A 85 9.57 -6.69 -3.69
N ARG A 86 10.83 -6.67 -4.13
CA ARG A 86 11.38 -5.55 -4.91
C ARG A 86 10.67 -5.36 -6.24
N ALA A 87 10.34 -6.44 -6.94
CA ALA A 87 9.61 -6.39 -8.20
C ALA A 87 8.19 -5.82 -8.02
N LEU A 88 7.47 -6.27 -6.97
CA LEU A 88 6.17 -5.74 -6.58
C LEU A 88 6.23 -4.23 -6.34
N LEU A 89 7.21 -3.76 -5.55
CA LEU A 89 7.37 -2.33 -5.25
C LEU A 89 7.69 -1.52 -6.52
N ARG A 90 8.60 -2.02 -7.37
CA ARG A 90 8.90 -1.39 -8.68
C ARG A 90 7.65 -1.26 -9.54
N ALA A 91 6.80 -2.28 -9.58
CA ALA A 91 5.54 -2.21 -10.30
C ALA A 91 4.64 -1.10 -9.73
N GLN A 92 4.51 -0.98 -8.41
CA GLN A 92 3.68 0.09 -7.82
C GLN A 92 4.19 1.50 -8.17
N VAL A 93 5.51 1.68 -8.20
CA VAL A 93 6.12 2.96 -8.62
C VAL A 93 5.86 3.23 -10.09
N ARG A 94 6.10 2.23 -10.96
CA ARG A 94 5.87 2.33 -12.40
C ARG A 94 4.44 2.68 -12.74
N HIS A 95 3.49 2.06 -12.03
CA HIS A 95 2.06 2.25 -12.23
C HIS A 95 1.52 3.47 -11.49
N GLY A 96 2.36 4.32 -10.89
CA GLY A 96 1.94 5.62 -10.37
C GLY A 96 1.18 5.58 -9.03
N ARG A 97 1.29 4.50 -8.26
CA ARG A 97 0.65 4.41 -6.93
C ARG A 97 1.24 5.47 -5.98
N GLY A 98 0.37 6.21 -5.29
CA GLY A 98 0.77 7.30 -4.38
C GLY A 98 1.45 6.80 -3.11
N ASN A 99 0.85 5.80 -2.46
CA ASN A 99 1.35 5.19 -1.22
C ASN A 99 2.14 3.90 -1.51
N VAL A 100 3.36 4.01 -2.01
CA VAL A 100 4.32 2.89 -2.10
C VAL A 100 5.21 2.89 -0.86
N PRO A 101 5.41 1.74 -0.18
CA PRO A 101 6.28 1.69 0.98
C PRO A 101 7.73 2.04 0.63
N LEU A 102 8.25 3.03 1.37
CA LEU A 102 9.62 3.14 1.86
C LEU A 102 10.71 3.41 0.82
N GLY A 103 10.74 4.65 0.31
CA GLY A 103 11.94 5.21 -0.33
C GLY A 103 13.21 5.16 0.54
N ARG A 104 13.09 4.97 1.86
CA ARG A 104 14.25 4.83 2.78
C ARG A 104 14.83 3.41 2.84
N ALA A 105 14.04 2.38 2.53
CA ALA A 105 14.49 0.98 2.56
C ALA A 105 15.02 0.49 1.19
N PHE A 106 14.70 1.21 0.11
CA PHE A 106 15.06 0.84 -1.26
C PHE A 106 15.54 2.05 -2.06
N PRO A 107 16.73 2.61 -1.73
CA PRO A 107 17.26 3.79 -2.42
C PRO A 107 17.45 3.57 -3.93
N GLU A 108 17.66 2.32 -4.35
CA GLU A 108 17.80 1.93 -5.76
C GLU A 108 16.53 2.11 -6.59
N LEU A 109 15.39 2.38 -5.95
CA LEU A 109 14.13 2.67 -6.65
C LEU A 109 14.02 4.13 -7.10
N GLY A 110 14.97 5.00 -6.76
CA GLY A 110 15.01 6.39 -7.20
C GLY A 110 13.82 7.22 -6.73
N LEU A 111 13.16 6.81 -5.64
CA LEU A 111 11.97 7.47 -5.12
C LEU A 111 12.33 8.76 -4.39
N PRO A 112 11.60 9.86 -4.63
CA PRO A 112 11.77 11.07 -3.83
C PRO A 112 11.47 10.76 -2.35
N PRO A 113 12.20 11.36 -1.39
CA PRO A 113 11.90 11.23 0.02
C PRO A 113 10.47 11.73 0.27
N GLY A 114 9.59 10.86 0.78
CA GLY A 114 8.21 11.24 1.15
C GLY A 114 7.06 10.51 0.44
N ARG A 115 7.20 9.23 0.07
CA ARG A 115 6.04 8.38 -0.27
C ARG A 115 5.78 7.40 0.86
N PHE A 116 4.66 7.61 1.56
CA PHE A 116 4.34 6.96 2.81
C PHE A 116 3.60 5.65 2.58
N LEU A 117 4.07 4.60 3.24
CA LEU A 117 3.16 3.63 3.82
C LEU A 117 3.35 3.76 5.32
N TRP A 118 2.27 4.06 6.03
CA TRP A 118 2.27 3.99 7.48
C TRP A 118 2.47 2.53 7.86
N ARG A 119 3.65 2.19 8.36
CA ARG A 119 3.81 0.99 9.18
C ARG A 119 3.33 1.38 10.58
N PRO A 120 2.41 0.63 11.21
CA PRO A 120 2.32 0.71 12.65
C PRO A 120 3.72 0.39 13.15
N GLU A 121 4.36 1.34 13.82
CA GLU A 121 5.57 1.02 14.57
C GLU A 121 5.20 -0.15 15.49
N THR A 122 5.77 -1.33 15.24
CA THR A 122 5.97 -2.27 16.33
C THR A 122 6.90 -1.53 17.28
N ASP A 123 6.34 -0.99 18.36
CA ASP A 123 7.08 -0.52 19.53
C ASP A 123 8.22 -1.51 19.77
N SER A 124 9.42 -1.08 19.39
CA SER A 124 10.63 -1.70 19.87
C SER A 124 10.85 -1.03 21.21
N GLY A 125 10.55 -1.77 22.28
CA GLY A 125 10.70 -1.29 23.66
C GLY A 125 12.11 -0.81 23.98
#